data_AF-A0A927YQW2-F1
#
_entry.id   AF-A0A927YQW2-F1
#
_cell.length_a   1.000
_cell.length_b   1.000
_cell.length_c   1.000
_cell.angle_alpha   90.00
_cell.angle_beta   90.00
_cell.angle_gamma   90.00
#
_symmetry.space_group_name_H-M   'P 1'
#
loop_
_entity.id
_entity.type
_entity.pdbx_description
1 polymer ?
#
loop_
_entity_poly.entity_id
_entity_poly.type
_entity_poly.pdbx_seq_one_letter_code
_entity_poly.pdbx_strand_id
1 'polypeptide(L)' 'MTARDNSHLIVQRRGKERDLYTCQICGSNMQVEGHHILNYQYGGAASVDNIVSLCRVCHKQVHRGNIDIIKI' A
#
# COMPACT_ATOMS: atom_id res chain seq x y z
N MET A 1 -19.24 8.85 -12.29
CA MET A 1 -18.47 7.82 -11.55
C MET A 1 -17.58 7.11 -12.56
N THR A 2 -16.35 7.59 -12.73
CA THR A 2 -15.41 7.05 -13.72
C THR A 2 -15.11 5.60 -13.38
N ALA A 3 -15.12 4.71 -14.38
CA ALA A 3 -14.78 3.30 -14.22
C ALA A 3 -13.48 3.19 -13.40
N ARG A 4 -13.49 2.36 -12.34
CA ARG A 4 -12.33 2.18 -11.46
C ARG A 4 -11.15 1.77 -12.32
N ASP A 5 -10.17 2.66 -12.43
CA ASP A 5 -8.97 2.45 -13.23
C ASP A 5 -8.23 1.21 -12.71
N ASN A 6 -8.06 0.21 -13.58
CA ASN A 6 -7.49 -1.08 -13.23
C ASN A 6 -5.99 -0.98 -12.86
N SER A 7 -5.35 0.17 -13.15
CA SER A 7 -3.97 0.47 -12.78
C SER A 7 -3.72 0.31 -11.28
N HIS A 8 -4.68 0.66 -10.42
CA HIS A 8 -4.55 0.52 -8.97
C HIS A 8 -4.33 -0.93 -8.52
N LEU A 9 -4.95 -1.90 -9.19
CA LEU A 9 -4.76 -3.32 -8.86
C LEU A 9 -3.37 -3.80 -9.30
N ILE A 10 -2.91 -3.34 -10.46
CA ILE A 10 -1.60 -3.68 -11.01
C ILE A 10 -0.49 -3.14 -10.09
N VAL A 11 -0.56 -1.89 -9.67
CA VAL A 11 0.49 -1.30 -8.83
C VAL A 11 0.49 -1.85 -7.41
N GLN A 12 -0.68 -2.12 -6.82
CA GLN A 12 -0.76 -2.80 -5.53
C GLN A 12 -0.12 -4.19 -5.58
N ARG A 13 -0.36 -4.95 -6.67
CA ARG A 13 0.27 -6.25 -6.87
C ARG A 13 1.79 -6.12 -7.01
N ARG A 14 2.26 -5.23 -7.87
CA ARG A 14 3.71 -5.01 -8.09
C ARG A 14 4.43 -4.54 -6.83
N GLY A 15 3.79 -3.70 -6.01
CA GLY A 15 4.34 -3.29 -4.71
C GLY A 15 4.54 -4.48 -3.77
N LYS A 16 3.57 -5.40 -3.72
CA LYS A 16 3.70 -6.66 -2.96
C LYS A 16 4.79 -7.56 -3.49
N GLU A 17 4.94 -7.67 -4.80
CA GLU A 17 6.01 -8.46 -5.42
C GLU A 17 7.40 -7.88 -5.08
N ARG A 18 7.57 -6.55 -5.16
CA ARG A 18 8.80 -5.85 -4.74
C ARG A 18 9.14 -6.14 -3.27
N ASP A 19 8.15 -6.08 -2.40
CA ASP A 19 8.30 -6.26 -0.96
C ASP A 19 8.29 -7.73 -0.53
N LEU A 20 8.39 -8.67 -1.48
CA LEU A 20 8.40 -10.12 -1.25
C LEU A 20 7.20 -10.60 -0.40
N TYR A 21 6.03 -10.01 -0.61
CA TYR A 21 4.81 -10.28 0.14
C TYR A 21 5.02 -10.21 1.67
N THR A 22 5.87 -9.26 2.10
CA THR A 22 6.25 -9.08 3.49
C THR A 22 5.84 -7.70 3.98
N CYS A 23 5.21 -7.65 5.15
CA CYS A 23 4.84 -6.40 5.81
C CYS A 23 6.09 -5.58 6.11
N GLN A 24 6.17 -4.37 5.54
CA GLN A 24 7.32 -3.47 5.71
C GLN A 24 7.36 -2.78 7.08
N ILE A 25 6.35 -2.99 7.93
CA ILE A 25 6.33 -2.49 9.32
C ILE A 25 6.78 -3.56 10.31
N CYS A 26 6.27 -4.79 10.20
CA CYS A 26 6.46 -5.83 11.23
C CYS A 26 7.07 -7.14 10.71
N GLY A 27 7.34 -7.26 9.41
CA GLY A 27 7.92 -8.47 8.81
C GLY A 27 6.96 -9.64 8.61
N SER A 28 5.67 -9.51 8.97
CA SER A 28 4.68 -10.58 8.75
C SER A 28 4.40 -10.80 7.27
N ASN A 29 4.30 -12.07 6.84
CA ASN A 29 3.88 -12.49 5.50
C ASN A 29 2.41 -12.92 5.42
N MET A 30 1.65 -12.76 6.51
CA MET A 30 0.24 -13.16 6.59
C MET A 30 -0.68 -12.02 6.14
N GLN A 31 -1.59 -12.31 5.20
CA GLN A 31 -2.62 -11.37 4.71
C GLN A 31 -2.03 -10.01 4.29
N VAL A 32 -1.02 -10.04 3.42
CA VAL A 32 -0.33 -8.83 2.95
C VAL A 32 -1.08 -8.14 1.81
N GLU A 33 -1.32 -6.84 2.00
CA GLU A 33 -2.08 -5.95 1.14
C GLU A 33 -1.18 -4.78 0.70
N GLY A 34 -1.40 -4.25 -0.51
CA GLY A 34 -0.69 -3.07 -1.00
C GLY A 34 -1.40 -1.80 -0.52
N HIS A 35 -0.74 -1.01 0.31
CA HIS A 35 -1.28 0.25 0.82
C HIS A 35 -0.73 1.43 0.02
N HIS A 36 -1.59 2.38 -0.37
CA HIS A 36 -1.14 3.61 -1.03
C HIS A 36 -0.60 4.58 0.02
N ILE A 37 0.64 5.06 -0.15
CA ILE A 37 1.30 5.98 0.80
C ILE A 37 0.67 7.37 0.70
N LEU A 38 0.60 7.92 -0.50
CA LEU A 38 -0.15 9.13 -0.82
C LEU A 38 -1.49 8.76 -1.42
N ASN A 39 -2.58 9.23 -0.79
CA ASN A 39 -3.92 9.05 -1.32
C ASN A 39 -4.01 9.64 -2.74
N TYR A 40 -4.66 8.91 -3.65
CA TYR A 40 -4.88 9.32 -5.04
C TYR A 40 -5.48 10.72 -5.16
N GLN A 41 -6.34 11.09 -4.21
CA GLN A 41 -7.01 12.39 -4.12
C GLN A 41 -6.03 13.58 -4.00
N TYR A 42 -4.81 13.35 -3.51
CA TYR A 42 -3.75 14.35 -3.38
C TYR A 42 -2.66 14.23 -4.45
N GLY A 43 -2.96 13.59 -5.59
CA GLY A 43 -2.00 13.40 -6.68
C GLY A 43 -1.09 12.18 -6.50
N GLY A 44 -1.47 11.24 -5.63
CA GLY A 44 -0.78 9.96 -5.49
C GLY A 44 -0.88 9.16 -6.80
N ALA A 45 0.17 9.19 -7.61
CA ALA A 45 0.23 8.45 -8.86
C ALA A 45 -0.04 6.96 -8.62
N ALA A 46 -0.66 6.29 -9.60
CA ALA A 46 -0.66 4.84 -9.70
C ALA A 46 0.76 4.38 -10.09
N SER A 47 1.68 4.47 -9.13
CA SER A 47 3.06 3.98 -9.23
C SER A 47 3.32 2.96 -8.14
N VAL A 48 4.15 1.97 -8.46
CA VAL A 48 4.66 0.98 -7.49
C VAL A 48 5.38 1.66 -6.33
N ASP A 49 6.02 2.80 -6.60
CA ASP A 49 6.73 3.58 -5.60
C ASP A 49 5.80 4.25 -4.58
N ASN A 50 4.52 4.39 -4.92
CA ASN A 50 3.49 4.90 -4.00
C ASN A 50 2.78 3.77 -3.25
N ILE A 51 3.27 2.53 -3.34
CA ILE A 51 2.72 1.38 -2.62
C ILE A 51 3.74 0.89 -1.59
N VAL A 52 3.23 0.54 -0.41
CA VAL A 52 3.95 -0.22 0.62
C VAL A 52 3.14 -1.44 1.02
N SER A 53 3.80 -2.58 1.20
CA SER A 53 3.14 -3.83 1.57
C SER A 53 2.97 -3.93 3.07
N LEU A 54 1.72 -4.10 3.53
CA LEU A 54 1.37 -4.16 4.93
C LEU A 54 0.54 -5.40 5.22
N CYS A 55 0.77 -6.07 6.35
CA CYS A 55 -0.20 -7.05 6.85
C CYS A 55 -1.48 -6.35 7.27
N ARG A 56 -2.60 -7.07 7.24
CA ARG A 56 -3.93 -6.53 7.57
C ARG A 56 -3.99 -5.79 8.92
N VAL A 57 -3.18 -6.17 9.91
CA VAL A 57 -3.12 -5.50 11.22
C VAL A 57 -2.49 -4.12 11.09
N CYS A 58 -1.26 -4.03 10.56
CA CYS A 58 -0.56 -2.77 10.37
C CYS A 58 -1.32 -1.86 9.40
N HIS A 59 -1.90 -2.42 8.35
CA HIS A 59 -2.71 -1.69 7.37
C HIS A 59 -3.87 -0.93 8.03
N LYS A 60 -4.60 -1.60 8.95
CA LYS A 60 -5.67 -0.95 9.72
C LYS A 60 -5.15 0.13 10.66
N GLN A 61 -3.97 -0.06 11.25
CA GLN A 61 -3.39 0.93 12.16
C GLN A 61 -2.98 2.21 11.42
N VAL A 62 -2.47 2.09 10.20
CA VAL A 62 -2.22 3.25 9.32
C VAL A 62 -3.52 3.98 8.99
N HIS A 63 -4.58 3.27 8.57
CA HIS A 63 -5.88 3.90 8.31
C HIS A 63 -6.53 4.56 9.54
N ARG A 64 -6.17 4.10 10.75
CA ARG A 64 -6.61 4.70 12.02
C ARG A 64 -5.79 5.92 12.44
N GLY A 65 -4.69 6.23 11.74
CA GLY A 65 -3.76 7.30 12.13
C GLY A 65 -2.86 6.93 13.32
N ASN A 66 -2.73 5.64 13.64
CA ASN A 66 -1.85 5.17 14.73
C ASN A 66 -0.41 4.94 14.26
N ILE A 67 -0.18 4.90 12.95
CA ILE A 67 1.12 4.72 12.33
C ILE A 67 1.21 5.66 11.14
N ASP A 68 2.20 6.54 11.16
CA ASP A 68 2.57 7.37 10.02
C ASP A 68 3.55 6.65 9.11
N ILE A 69 3.37 6.79 7.79
CA ILE A 69 4.31 6.28 6.79
C ILE A 69 5.09 7.47 6.25
N ILE A 70 6.40 7.49 6.51
CA ILE A 70 7.33 8.46 5.94
C ILE A 70 8.13 7.76 4.85
N LYS A 71 8.08 8.31 3.64
CA LYS A 71 8.93 7.87 2.53
C LYS A 71 10.12 8.83 2.44
N ILE A 72 11.32 8.29 2.66
CA ILE A 72 12.61 8.98 2.49
C ILE A 72 13.16 8.82 1.08
#